data_AF-A0A967ZPV3-F1
#
_entry.id   AF-A0A967ZPV3-F1
#
_cell.length_a   1.000
_cell.length_b   1.000
_cell.length_c   1.000
_cell.angle_alpha   90.00
_cell.angle_beta   90.00
_cell.angle_gamma   90.00
#
_symmetry.space_group_name_H-M   'P 1'
#
loop_
_entity.id
_entity.type
_entity.pdbx_description
1 polymer ?
#
loop_
_entity_poly.entity_id
_entity_poly.type
_entity_poly.pdbx_seq_one_letter_code
_entity_poly.pdbx_strand_id
1 'polypeptide(L)'
;MDRDAWNARHTDPDREHLVGPNRFLVEIVGDSYPGTAIDLAAGRGRNAIWLAEQGWSVTAVDWSDGGLGVLRREAASRGLAIQLEQADLAEWQPSLQYGLVLIAYLQVARPLRQGVWRKAVDA
;
A
#
# COMPACT_ATOMS: atom_id res chain seq x y z
N MET A 1 13.00 11.17 9.17
CA MET A 1 12.01 10.65 10.13
C MET A 1 12.30 9.17 10.26
N ASP A 2 12.42 8.66 11.47
CA ASP A 2 12.64 7.24 11.74
C ASP A 2 11.32 6.47 11.85
N ARG A 3 11.41 5.15 11.99
CA ARG A 3 10.25 4.24 12.02
C ARG A 3 9.30 4.53 13.16
N ASP A 4 9.83 4.82 14.34
CA ASP A 4 9.02 4.98 15.55
C ASP A 4 8.19 6.27 15.48
N ALA A 5 8.77 7.35 14.96
CA ALA A 5 8.02 8.57 14.64
C ALA A 5 6.93 8.35 13.57
N TRP A 6 7.17 7.48 12.59
CA TRP A 6 6.19 7.14 11.56
C TRP A 6 5.04 6.27 12.11
N ASN A 7 5.36 5.33 13.00
CA ASN A 7 4.38 4.46 13.67
C ASN A 7 3.44 5.24 14.58
N ALA A 8 3.98 6.18 15.38
CA ALA A 8 3.16 7.06 16.20
C ALA A 8 2.13 7.83 15.34
N ARG A 9 2.56 8.28 14.15
CA ARG A 9 1.71 9.00 13.19
C ARG A 9 0.56 8.15 12.60
N HIS A 10 0.69 6.82 12.58
CA HIS A 10 -0.29 5.89 11.99
C HIS A 10 -1.23 5.24 13.00
N THR A 11 -0.85 5.25 14.28
CA THR A 11 -1.60 4.64 15.38
C THR A 11 -2.45 5.63 16.16
N ASP A 12 -2.26 6.93 15.92
CA ASP A 12 -3.07 8.01 16.48
C ASP A 12 -4.57 7.88 16.05
N PRO A 13 -5.48 7.62 17.00
CA PRO A 13 -6.90 7.49 16.73
C PRO A 13 -7.59 8.83 16.43
N ASP A 14 -7.04 9.96 16.89
CA ASP A 14 -7.65 11.29 16.78
C ASP A 14 -7.27 12.02 15.49
N ARG A 15 -6.32 11.46 14.74
CA ARG A 15 -5.87 12.04 13.47
C ARG A 15 -6.92 11.85 12.38
N GLU A 16 -7.14 12.88 11.55
CA GLU A 16 -7.95 12.72 10.35
C GLU A 16 -7.29 11.71 9.39
N HIS A 17 -7.99 10.62 9.14
CA HIS A 17 -7.56 9.58 8.21
C HIS A 17 -8.36 9.72 6.92
N LEU A 18 -7.67 9.63 5.78
CA LEU A 18 -8.35 9.64 4.49
C LEU A 18 -9.25 8.40 4.39
N VAL A 19 -10.56 8.62 4.35
CA VAL A 19 -11.58 7.58 4.21
C VAL A 19 -11.76 7.23 2.74
N GLY A 20 -11.84 5.94 2.44
CA GLY A 20 -12.00 5.42 1.08
C GLY A 20 -10.72 5.48 0.23
N PRO A 21 -10.74 4.81 -0.94
CA PRO A 21 -9.59 4.76 -1.85
C PRO A 21 -9.25 6.14 -2.40
N ASN A 22 -8.06 6.27 -2.97
CA ASN A 22 -7.73 7.41 -3.80
C ASN A 22 -8.71 7.49 -4.99
N ARG A 23 -9.37 8.63 -5.20
CA ARG A 23 -10.33 8.82 -6.30
C ARG A 23 -9.74 8.49 -7.68
N PHE A 24 -8.46 8.79 -7.91
CA PHE A 24 -7.80 8.56 -9.19
C PHE A 24 -7.50 7.08 -9.41
N LEU A 25 -7.29 6.31 -8.34
CA LEU A 25 -7.19 4.86 -8.43
C LEU A 25 -8.51 4.28 -8.94
N VAL A 26 -9.64 4.72 -8.35
CA VAL A 26 -10.97 4.27 -8.76
C VAL A 26 -11.25 4.64 -10.21
N GLU A 27 -10.94 5.87 -10.61
CA GLU A 27 -11.16 6.36 -11.98
C GLU A 27 -10.34 5.58 -13.02
N ILE A 28 -9.08 5.23 -12.72
CA ILE A 28 -8.18 4.57 -13.67
C ILE A 28 -8.42 3.05 -13.72
N VAL A 29 -8.70 2.43 -12.58
CA VAL A 29 -8.69 0.96 -12.41
C VAL A 29 -10.09 0.38 -12.23
N GLY A 30 -11.12 1.19 -11.96
CA GLY A 30 -12.47 0.73 -11.60
C GLY A 30 -13.10 -0.27 -12.57
N ASP A 31 -12.87 -0.11 -13.86
CA ASP A 31 -13.41 -0.99 -14.91
C ASP A 31 -12.40 -2.02 -15.44
N SER A 32 -11.24 -2.15 -14.80
CA SER A 32 -10.18 -3.07 -15.23
C SER A 32 -10.44 -4.52 -14.79
N TYR A 33 -9.99 -5.50 -15.58
CA TYR A 33 -10.02 -6.90 -15.17
C TYR A 33 -8.99 -7.15 -14.05
N PRO A 34 -9.42 -7.70 -12.88
CA PRO A 34 -8.51 -7.91 -11.76
C PRO A 34 -7.41 -8.94 -12.05
N GLY A 35 -6.19 -8.62 -11.61
CA GLY A 35 -5.03 -9.51 -11.61
C GLY A 35 -4.26 -9.42 -10.31
N THR A 36 -2.93 -9.40 -10.38
CA THR A 36 -2.06 -9.13 -9.22
C THR A 36 -1.82 -7.62 -9.06
N ALA A 37 -1.89 -7.13 -7.83
CA ALA A 37 -1.60 -5.74 -7.51
C ALA A 37 -0.62 -5.63 -6.34
N ILE A 38 0.24 -4.61 -6.37
CA ILE A 38 1.06 -4.22 -5.23
C ILE A 38 0.82 -2.75 -4.85
N ASP A 39 0.54 -2.49 -3.58
CA ASP A 39 0.39 -1.15 -2.99
C ASP A 39 1.64 -0.82 -2.17
N LEU A 40 2.53 0.02 -2.72
CA LEU A 40 3.79 0.41 -2.09
C LEU A 40 3.60 1.66 -1.24
N ALA A 41 4.06 1.59 0.01
CA ALA A 41 3.75 2.54 1.07
C ALA A 41 2.24 2.62 1.36
N ALA A 42 1.64 1.43 1.54
CA ALA A 42 0.20 1.26 1.71
C ALA A 42 -0.36 1.93 2.98
N GLY A 43 0.47 2.19 3.99
CA GLY A 43 0.09 2.71 5.30
C GLY A 43 -0.99 1.84 5.95
N ARG A 44 -2.18 2.41 6.15
CA ARG A 44 -3.37 1.71 6.68
C ARG A 44 -4.18 0.96 5.61
N GLY A 45 -3.74 1.02 4.35
CA GLY A 45 -4.22 0.18 3.24
C GLY A 45 -5.58 0.53 2.67
N ARG A 46 -6.02 1.80 2.71
CA ARG A 46 -7.29 2.22 2.11
C ARG A 46 -7.43 1.85 0.62
N ASN A 47 -6.31 1.83 -0.11
CA ASN A 47 -6.29 1.45 -1.52
C ASN A 47 -6.19 -0.07 -1.67
N ALA A 48 -5.29 -0.72 -0.93
CA ALA A 48 -5.16 -2.18 -0.89
C ALA A 48 -6.49 -2.88 -0.55
N ILE A 49 -7.25 -2.37 0.42
CA ILE A 49 -8.59 -2.88 0.76
C ILE A 49 -9.54 -2.75 -0.43
N TRP A 50 -9.63 -1.57 -1.02
CA TRP A 50 -10.53 -1.34 -2.15
C TRP A 50 -10.17 -2.23 -3.35
N LEU A 51 -8.88 -2.38 -3.67
CA LEU A 51 -8.43 -3.29 -4.72
C LEU A 51 -8.82 -4.74 -4.43
N ALA A 52 -8.64 -5.21 -3.20
CA ALA A 52 -9.07 -6.54 -2.80
C ALA A 52 -10.60 -6.73 -2.91
N GLU A 53 -11.38 -5.69 -2.57
CA GLU A 53 -12.84 -5.68 -2.78
C GLU A 53 -13.23 -5.75 -4.26
N GLN A 54 -12.41 -5.19 -5.16
CA GLN A 54 -12.60 -5.31 -6.60
C GLN A 54 -12.10 -6.65 -7.16
N GLY A 55 -11.63 -7.58 -6.31
CA GLY A 55 -11.19 -8.92 -6.72
C GLY A 55 -9.71 -9.03 -7.10
N TRP A 56 -8.89 -8.01 -6.83
CA TRP A 56 -7.44 -8.09 -7.07
C TRP A 56 -6.77 -8.98 -6.03
N SER A 57 -5.72 -9.70 -6.45
CA SER A 57 -4.78 -10.35 -5.54
C SER A 57 -3.75 -9.33 -5.08
N VAL A 58 -3.89 -8.81 -3.87
CA VAL A 58 -3.13 -7.63 -3.40
C VAL A 58 -2.00 -8.01 -2.44
N THR A 59 -0.80 -7.48 -2.73
CA THR A 59 0.31 -7.34 -1.79
C THR A 59 0.39 -5.89 -1.33
N ALA A 60 0.42 -5.64 -0.02
CA ALA A 60 0.59 -4.32 0.57
C ALA A 60 1.94 -4.24 1.29
N VAL A 61 2.78 -3.29 0.86
CA VAL A 61 4.12 -3.07 1.43
C VAL A 61 4.12 -1.76 2.20
N ASP A 62 4.53 -1.80 3.47
CA ASP A 62 4.80 -0.58 4.24
C ASP A 62 5.89 -0.82 5.28
N TRP A 63 6.60 0.23 5.67
CA TRP A 63 7.59 0.15 6.73
C TRP A 63 6.94 0.10 8.13
N SER A 64 5.73 0.66 8.25
CA SER A 64 4.96 0.75 9.49
C SER A 64 4.27 -0.57 9.85
N ASP A 65 4.74 -1.19 10.93
CA ASP A 65 4.03 -2.31 11.57
C ASP A 65 2.66 -1.88 12.11
N GLY A 66 2.55 -0.65 12.63
CA GLY A 66 1.29 -0.06 13.10
C GLY A 66 0.27 0.12 11.97
N GLY A 67 0.69 0.68 10.84
CA GLY A 67 -0.12 0.84 9.64
C GLY A 67 -0.61 -0.51 9.09
N LEU A 68 0.31 -1.47 8.90
CA LEU A 68 -0.02 -2.83 8.48
C LEU A 68 -0.89 -3.56 9.51
N GLY A 69 -0.73 -3.27 10.80
CA GLY A 69 -1.55 -3.80 11.87
C GLY A 69 -3.01 -3.35 11.76
N VAL A 70 -3.24 -2.07 11.41
CA VAL A 70 -4.59 -1.56 11.13
C VAL A 70 -5.16 -2.21 9.87
N LEU A 71 -4.38 -2.23 8.79
CA LEU A 71 -4.78 -2.87 7.53
C LEU A 71 -5.19 -4.33 7.74
N ARG A 72 -4.39 -5.10 8.49
CA ARG A 72 -4.70 -6.51 8.81
C ARG A 72 -6.06 -6.66 9.47
N ARG A 73 -6.37 -5.84 10.48
CA ARG A 73 -7.65 -5.89 11.20
C ARG A 73 -8.82 -5.53 10.29
N GLU A 74 -8.64 -4.52 9.46
CA GLU A 74 -9.68 -4.05 8.53
C GLU A 74 -9.92 -5.04 7.38
N ALA A 75 -8.87 -5.66 6.84
CA ALA A 75 -9.02 -6.72 5.85
C ALA A 75 -9.73 -7.94 6.46
N ALA A 76 -9.35 -8.35 7.68
CA ALA A 76 -9.98 -9.47 8.37
C ALA A 76 -11.47 -9.22 8.69
N SER A 77 -11.85 -8.01 9.11
CA SER A 77 -13.25 -7.68 9.40
C SER A 77 -14.14 -7.73 8.15
N ARG A 78 -13.56 -7.57 6.96
CA ARG A 78 -14.24 -7.65 5.66
C ARG A 78 -14.10 -9.01 4.96
N GLY A 79 -13.37 -9.97 5.56
CA GLY A 79 -13.11 -11.28 4.96
C GLY A 79 -12.17 -11.23 3.75
N LEU A 80 -11.33 -10.19 3.64
CA LEU A 80 -10.41 -9.98 2.52
C LEU A 80 -9.04 -10.60 2.82
N ALA A 81 -8.48 -11.30 1.83
CA ALA A 81 -7.12 -11.80 1.87
C ALA A 81 -6.17 -10.79 1.21
N ILE A 82 -5.31 -10.16 2.01
CA ILE A 82 -4.27 -9.23 1.53
C ILE A 82 -2.93 -9.71 2.08
N GLN A 83 -1.95 -9.90 1.20
CA GLN A 83 -0.60 -10.23 1.60
C GLN A 83 0.07 -8.97 2.16
N LEU A 84 0.60 -9.05 3.38
CA LEU A 84 1.24 -7.92 4.06
C LEU A 84 2.74 -8.14 4.13
N GLU A 85 3.50 -7.17 3.64
CA GLU A 85 4.95 -7.18 3.67
C GLU A 85 5.47 -5.96 4.41
N GLN A 86 6.14 -6.19 5.53
CA GLN A 86 6.83 -5.11 6.23
C GLN A 86 8.23 -4.97 5.64
N ALA A 87 8.49 -3.87 4.92
CA ALA A 87 9.79 -3.62 4.31
C ALA A 87 10.11 -2.13 4.20
N ASP A 88 11.41 -1.80 4.22
CA ASP A 88 11.90 -0.49 3.80
C ASP A 88 12.03 -0.49 2.26
N LEU A 89 11.31 0.42 1.60
CA LEU A 89 11.33 0.55 0.15
C LEU A 89 12.72 0.94 -0.42
N ALA A 90 13.64 1.45 0.40
CA ALA A 90 15.03 1.66 0.02
C ALA A 90 15.73 0.34 -0.35
N GLU A 91 15.45 -0.72 0.39
CA GLU A 91 16.10 -2.03 0.24
C GLU A 91 15.20 -3.07 -0.46
N TRP A 92 13.89 -2.83 -0.42
CA TRP A 92 12.86 -3.66 -1.04
C TRP A 92 13.16 -3.96 -2.52
N GLN A 93 12.81 -5.18 -2.94
CA GLN A 93 12.87 -5.66 -4.32
C GLN A 93 11.59 -6.45 -4.62
N PRO A 94 11.05 -6.33 -5.85
CA PRO A 94 9.90 -7.13 -6.24
C PRO A 94 10.27 -8.62 -6.27
N SER A 95 9.39 -9.45 -5.71
CA SER A 95 9.53 -10.92 -5.73
C SER A 95 8.81 -11.56 -6.92
N LEU A 96 7.92 -10.82 -7.59
CA LEU A 96 7.05 -11.26 -8.67
C LEU A 96 6.76 -10.06 -9.59
N GLN A 97 6.26 -10.35 -10.80
CA GLN A 97 5.67 -9.33 -11.67
C GLN A 97 4.25 -9.01 -11.21
N TYR A 98 3.87 -7.73 -11.25
CA TYR A 98 2.55 -7.28 -10.85
C TYR A 98 1.80 -6.66 -12.04
N GLY A 99 0.54 -7.04 -12.23
CA GLY A 99 -0.33 -6.43 -13.24
C GLY A 99 -0.68 -4.97 -12.93
N LEU A 100 -0.63 -4.59 -11.65
CA LEU A 100 -0.81 -3.22 -11.18
C LEU A 100 0.21 -2.89 -10.08
N VAL A 101 0.93 -1.79 -10.26
CA VAL A 101 1.75 -1.18 -9.21
C VAL A 101 1.13 0.15 -8.80
N LEU A 102 0.76 0.27 -7.52
CA LEU A 102 0.24 1.49 -6.94
C LEU A 102 1.27 2.15 -6.03
N ILE A 103 1.49 3.45 -6.24
CA ILE A 103 2.30 4.31 -5.37
C ILE A 103 1.52 5.60 -5.13
N ALA A 104 0.76 5.65 -4.04
CA ALA A 104 -0.07 6.81 -3.70
C ALA A 104 0.50 7.54 -2.48
N TYR A 105 1.13 8.69 -2.72
CA TYR A 105 1.68 9.60 -1.69
C TYR A 105 2.90 9.06 -0.91
N LEU A 106 3.91 8.54 -1.62
CA LEU A 106 5.20 8.17 -1.03
C LEU A 106 6.00 9.42 -0.55
N GLN A 107 6.07 9.63 0.76
CA GLN A 107 6.67 10.82 1.39
C GLN A 107 8.17 10.64 1.72
N VAL A 108 8.98 10.44 0.68
CA VAL A 108 10.45 10.33 0.81
C VAL A 108 11.17 11.28 -0.16
N ALA A 109 12.48 11.45 0.03
CA ALA A 109 13.31 12.26 -0.86
C ALA A 109 13.23 11.75 -2.32
N ARG A 110 13.34 12.67 -3.29
CA ARG A 110 13.19 12.38 -4.71
C ARG A 110 14.07 11.22 -5.22
N PRO A 111 15.35 11.09 -4.84
CA PRO A 111 16.19 9.98 -5.31
C PRO A 111 15.63 8.61 -4.93
N LEU A 112 15.16 8.47 -3.68
CA LEU A 112 14.55 7.22 -3.21
C LEU A 112 13.24 6.94 -3.96
N ARG A 113 12.37 7.94 -4.16
CA ARG A 113 11.14 7.75 -4.95
C ARG A 113 11.43 7.20 -6.35
N GLN A 114 12.41 7.79 -7.05
CA GLN A 114 12.78 7.34 -8.39
C GLN A 114 13.35 5.91 -8.39
N GLY A 115 14.13 5.55 -7.37
CA GLY A 115 14.63 4.19 -7.19
C GLY A 115 13.50 3.18 -7.03
N VAL A 116 12.49 3.50 -6.19
CA VAL A 116 11.30 2.65 -6.01
C VAL A 116 10.52 2.49 -7.31
N TRP A 117 10.31 3.58 -8.05
CA TRP A 117 9.59 3.53 -9.33
C TRP A 117 10.28 2.61 -10.33
N ARG A 118 11.61 2.70 -10.44
CA ARG A 118 12.37 1.86 -11.37
C ARG A 118 12.26 0.39 -10.99
N LYS A 119 12.48 0.05 -9.71
CA LYS A 119 12.30 -1.32 -9.20
C LYS A 119 10.90 -1.87 -9.50
N ALA A 120 9.87 -1.02 -9.37
CA ALA A 120 8.50 -1.47 -9.56
C ALA A 120 8.09 -1.61 -11.04
N VAL A 121 8.69 -0.84 -11.95
CA VAL A 121 8.51 -1.01 -13.40
C VAL A 121 9.27 -2.22 -13.93
N ASP A 122 10.43 -2.51 -13.34
CA ASP A 122 11.28 -3.65 -13.73
C ASP A 122 10.79 -4.98 -13.12
N ALA A 123 9.70 -4.97 -12.35
CA ALA A 123 9.09 -6.13 -11.69
C ALA A 123 8.34 -7.04 -12.67
#